data_AF-A0A699QNA9-F1
#
_entry.id   AF-A0A699QNA9-F1
#
_cell.length_a   1.000
_cell.length_b   1.000
_cell.length_c   1.000
_cell.angle_alpha   90.00
_cell.angle_beta   90.00
_cell.angle_gamma   90.00
#
_symmetry.space_group_name_H-M   'P 1'
#
loop_
_entity.id
_entity.type
_entity.pdbx_description
1 polymer ?
#
loop_
_entity_poly.entity_id
_entity_poly.type
_entity_poly.pdbx_seq_one_letter_code
_entity_poly.pdbx_strand_id
1 'polypeptide(L)'
;WNEVVKQVQSRKSDVVRKYQALKRRPVPVAQARKNMMIYLKNMVGFKMDFFKGMSYKEIRPLFEEEYNEVQTLFKEGLEMDAERIKALRKRTRKEKVEKDQTSKKRVMNLKRIMQRNKSWKNNSKLKSLKEI
;
A
#
# COMPACT_ATOMS: atom_id res chain seq x y z
N TRP A 1 7.63 -2.53 -44.62
CA TRP A 1 7.07 -2.00 -43.36
C TRP A 1 5.96 -2.86 -42.77
N ASN A 2 4.82 -3.07 -43.45
CA ASN A 2 3.70 -3.88 -42.93
C ASN A 2 4.05 -5.35 -42.62
N GLU A 3 4.96 -5.94 -43.38
CA GLU A 3 5.38 -7.34 -43.23
C GLU A 3 6.23 -7.58 -41.97
N VAL A 4 7.12 -6.64 -41.67
CA VAL A 4 7.92 -6.62 -40.43
C VAL A 4 7.01 -6.46 -39.21
N VAL A 5 6.00 -5.59 -39.30
CA VAL A 5 5.01 -5.38 -38.22
C VAL A 5 4.18 -6.65 -37.98
N LYS A 6 3.69 -7.32 -39.04
CA LYS A 6 2.99 -8.62 -38.93
C LYS A 6 3.88 -9.70 -38.30
N GLN A 7 5.15 -9.78 -38.68
CA GLN A 7 6.08 -10.78 -38.15
C GLN A 7 6.35 -10.55 -36.65
N VAL A 8 6.52 -9.29 -36.22
CA VAL A 8 6.70 -8.94 -34.81
C VAL A 8 5.44 -9.23 -33.99
N GLN A 9 4.26 -8.90 -34.50
CA GLN A 9 2.98 -9.20 -33.84
C GLN A 9 2.74 -10.71 -33.73
N SER A 10 3.01 -11.47 -34.80
CA SER A 10 2.91 -12.93 -34.79
C SER A 10 3.87 -13.58 -33.79
N ARG A 11 5.11 -13.09 -33.66
CA ARG A 11 6.06 -13.61 -32.66
C ARG A 11 5.60 -13.32 -31.23
N LYS A 12 5.06 -12.12 -30.98
CA LYS A 12 4.49 -11.77 -29.67
C LYS A 12 3.30 -12.65 -29.31
N SER A 13 2.37 -12.89 -30.24
CA SER A 13 1.23 -13.79 -29.99
C SER A 13 1.67 -15.23 -29.76
N ASP A 14 2.71 -15.69 -30.44
CA ASP A 14 3.25 -17.03 -30.26
C ASP A 14 3.90 -17.24 -28.89
N VAL A 15 4.61 -16.23 -28.39
CA VAL A 15 5.18 -16.23 -27.03
C VAL A 15 4.07 -16.27 -25.98
N VAL A 16 3.01 -15.44 -26.15
CA VAL A 16 1.85 -15.44 -25.26
C VAL A 16 1.15 -16.81 -25.27
N ARG A 17 0.98 -17.42 -26.45
CA ARG A 17 0.36 -18.74 -26.63
C ARG A 17 1.19 -19.85 -25.98
N LYS A 18 2.51 -19.86 -26.17
CA LYS A 18 3.44 -20.81 -25.54
C LYS A 18 3.42 -20.67 -24.02
N TYR A 19 3.40 -19.45 -23.50
CA TYR A 19 3.31 -19.19 -22.07
C TYR A 19 2.00 -19.68 -21.46
N GLN A 20 0.86 -19.41 -22.11
CA GLN A 20 -0.44 -19.94 -21.69
C GLN A 20 -0.48 -21.47 -21.72
N ALA A 21 0.07 -22.09 -22.77
CA ALA A 21 0.18 -23.54 -22.87
C ALA A 21 1.04 -24.14 -21.75
N LEU A 22 2.16 -23.49 -21.41
CA LEU A 22 3.04 -23.92 -20.31
C LEU A 22 2.33 -23.80 -18.95
N LYS A 23 1.60 -22.70 -18.70
CA LYS A 23 0.82 -22.50 -17.47
C LYS A 23 -0.30 -23.50 -17.27
N ARG A 24 -0.86 -24.05 -18.35
CA ARG A 24 -1.92 -25.07 -18.31
C ARG A 24 -1.39 -26.48 -18.06
N ARG A 25 -0.07 -26.71 -18.13
CA ARG A 25 0.48 -28.04 -17.86
C ARG A 25 0.35 -28.35 -16.37
N PRO A 26 -0.39 -29.40 -15.98
CA PRO A 26 -0.46 -29.80 -14.59
C PRO A 26 0.94 -30.18 -14.12
N VAL A 27 1.32 -29.67 -12.95
CA VAL A 27 2.61 -30.02 -12.32
C VAL A 27 2.57 -31.50 -11.98
N PRO A 28 3.54 -32.32 -12.42
CA PRO A 28 3.58 -33.74 -12.07
C PRO A 28 3.63 -33.92 -10.54
N VAL A 29 2.93 -34.93 -10.03
CA VAL A 29 2.82 -35.19 -8.57
C VAL A 29 4.19 -35.30 -7.90
N ALA A 30 5.18 -35.90 -8.56
CA ALA A 30 6.55 -35.99 -8.07
C ALA A 30 7.22 -34.60 -7.92
N GLN A 31 6.96 -33.69 -8.87
CA GLN A 31 7.47 -32.32 -8.80
C GLN A 31 6.77 -31.51 -7.72
N ALA A 32 5.44 -31.64 -7.61
CA ALA A 32 4.67 -31.00 -6.55
C ALA A 32 5.17 -31.45 -5.16
N ARG A 33 5.35 -32.76 -4.98
CA ARG A 33 5.94 -33.34 -3.76
C ARG A 33 7.32 -32.75 -3.46
N LYS A 34 8.23 -32.71 -4.45
CA LYS A 34 9.58 -32.15 -4.27
C LYS A 34 9.53 -30.68 -3.84
N ASN A 35 8.64 -29.89 -4.45
CA ASN A 35 8.46 -28.49 -4.10
C ASN A 35 7.97 -28.31 -2.66
N MET A 36 7.01 -29.14 -2.21
CA MET A 36 6.51 -29.12 -0.82
C MET A 36 7.62 -29.45 0.18
N MET A 37 8.43 -30.47 -0.09
CA MET A 37 9.57 -30.84 0.79
C MET A 37 10.60 -29.72 0.90
N ILE A 38 10.92 -29.05 -0.21
CA ILE A 38 11.86 -27.92 -0.23
C ILE A 38 11.29 -26.75 0.58
N TYR A 39 10.00 -26.44 0.44
CA TYR A 39 9.36 -25.40 1.23
C TYR A 39 9.44 -25.71 2.73
N LEU A 40 9.03 -26.91 3.15
CA LEU A 40 9.07 -27.33 4.56
C LEU A 40 10.50 -27.31 5.12
N LYS A 41 11.50 -27.67 4.32
CA LYS A 41 12.91 -27.50 4.69
C LYS A 41 13.26 -26.04 4.93
N ASN A 42 12.86 -25.15 4.04
CA ASN A 42 13.26 -23.75 4.07
C ASN A 42 12.52 -22.94 5.15
N MET A 43 11.25 -23.25 5.40
CA MET A 43 10.42 -22.49 6.34
C MET A 43 10.56 -23.00 7.77
N VAL A 44 10.54 -24.32 7.96
CA VAL A 44 10.47 -24.95 9.30
C VAL A 44 11.75 -25.71 9.65
N GLY A 45 12.68 -25.87 8.70
CA GLY A 45 13.96 -26.54 8.95
C GLY A 45 13.91 -28.07 8.86
N PHE A 46 12.85 -28.65 8.29
CA PHE A 46 12.78 -30.11 8.12
C PHE A 46 13.96 -30.66 7.31
N LYS A 47 14.53 -31.78 7.77
CA LYS A 47 15.54 -32.52 7.00
C LYS A 47 14.88 -33.23 5.83
N MET A 48 15.53 -33.24 4.66
CA MET A 48 15.00 -33.95 3.49
C MET A 48 14.84 -35.46 3.73
N ASP A 49 15.67 -36.05 4.60
CA ASP A 49 15.62 -37.46 4.96
C ASP A 49 14.33 -37.86 5.67
N PHE A 50 13.68 -36.93 6.37
CA PHE A 50 12.38 -37.16 7.01
C PHE A 50 11.31 -37.56 5.99
N PHE A 51 11.36 -36.97 4.80
CA PHE A 51 10.39 -37.21 3.73
C PHE A 51 10.75 -38.42 2.83
N LYS A 52 11.83 -39.15 3.13
CA LYS A 52 12.16 -40.38 2.41
C LYS A 52 11.07 -41.42 2.65
N GLY A 53 10.58 -42.04 1.59
CA GLY A 53 9.50 -43.04 1.67
C GLY A 53 8.08 -42.46 1.80
N MET A 54 7.89 -41.25 2.36
CA MET A 54 6.56 -40.64 2.47
C MET A 54 5.90 -40.38 1.12
N SER A 55 4.61 -40.58 0.95
CA SER A 55 3.86 -40.26 -0.26
C SER A 55 3.44 -38.78 -0.32
N TYR A 56 2.94 -38.35 -1.48
CA TYR A 56 2.35 -37.00 -1.62
C TYR A 56 1.21 -36.76 -0.62
N LYS A 57 0.39 -37.79 -0.34
CA LYS A 57 -0.76 -37.68 0.56
C LYS A 57 -0.35 -37.45 2.02
N GLU A 58 0.82 -37.91 2.42
CA GLU A 58 1.35 -37.74 3.78
C GLU A 58 2.11 -36.41 3.93
N ILE A 59 2.76 -35.93 2.86
CA ILE A 59 3.49 -34.64 2.88
C ILE A 59 2.53 -33.46 2.77
N ARG A 60 1.44 -33.62 2.02
CA ARG A 60 0.49 -32.53 1.74
C ARG A 60 -0.12 -31.88 3.00
N PRO A 61 -0.60 -32.63 4.02
CA PRO A 61 -1.14 -32.03 5.24
C PRO A 61 -0.13 -31.16 5.99
N LEU A 62 1.11 -31.64 6.14
CA LEU A 62 2.19 -30.88 6.78
C LEU A 62 2.48 -29.56 6.06
N PHE A 63 2.48 -29.61 4.72
CA PHE A 63 2.65 -28.42 3.92
C PHE A 63 1.47 -27.46 4.06
N GLU A 64 0.23 -27.95 4.05
CA GLU A 64 -0.96 -27.11 4.15
C GLU A 64 -1.07 -26.40 5.50
N GLU A 65 -0.74 -27.06 6.61
CA GLU A 65 -0.70 -26.47 7.94
C GLU A 65 0.26 -25.27 7.99
N GLU A 66 1.52 -25.49 7.65
CA GLU A 66 2.57 -24.47 7.63
C GLU A 66 2.31 -23.36 6.60
N TYR A 67 1.79 -23.73 5.43
CA TYR A 67 1.43 -22.75 4.42
C TYR A 67 0.29 -21.86 4.89
N ASN A 68 -0.73 -22.42 5.55
CA ASN A 68 -1.86 -21.65 6.05
C ASN A 68 -1.44 -20.71 7.17
N GLU A 69 -0.58 -21.14 8.10
CA GLU A 69 -0.05 -20.29 9.16
C GLU A 69 0.75 -19.11 8.62
N VAL A 70 1.64 -19.34 7.65
CA VAL A 70 2.39 -18.26 7.01
C VAL A 70 1.45 -17.31 6.24
N GLN A 71 0.41 -17.84 5.61
CA GLN A 71 -0.60 -17.04 4.90
C GLN A 71 -1.42 -16.16 5.85
N THR A 72 -1.79 -16.66 7.03
CA THR A 72 -2.52 -15.87 8.03
C THR A 72 -1.65 -14.73 8.56
N LEU A 73 -0.40 -15.01 8.90
CA LEU A 73 0.55 -13.98 9.34
C LEU A 73 0.76 -12.89 8.28
N PHE A 74 0.87 -13.27 7.01
CA PHE A 74 1.04 -12.31 5.93
C PHE A 74 -0.22 -11.44 5.72
N LYS A 75 -1.41 -12.02 5.84
CA LYS A 75 -2.68 -11.28 5.77
C LYS A 75 -2.83 -10.28 6.91
N GLU A 76 -2.53 -10.71 8.14
CA GLU A 76 -2.55 -9.83 9.31
C GLU A 76 -1.55 -8.68 9.17
N GLY A 77 -0.34 -8.96 8.68
CA GLY A 77 0.66 -7.94 8.38
C GLY A 77 0.15 -6.88 7.39
N LEU A 78 -0.45 -7.33 6.28
CA LEU A 78 -1.04 -6.43 5.28
C LEU A 78 -2.19 -5.58 5.83
N GLU A 79 -3.03 -6.16 6.69
CA GLU A 79 -4.15 -5.45 7.31
C GLU A 79 -3.66 -4.39 8.31
N MET A 80 -2.70 -4.74 9.17
CA MET A 80 -2.05 -3.78 10.08
C MET A 80 -1.39 -2.62 9.34
N ASP A 81 -0.69 -2.90 8.24
CA ASP A 81 -0.09 -1.86 7.41
C ASP A 81 -1.14 -0.95 6.77
N ALA A 82 -2.25 -1.53 6.27
CA ALA A 82 -3.35 -0.75 5.71
C ALA A 82 -4.02 0.15 6.76
N GLU A 83 -4.25 -0.36 7.98
CA GLU A 83 -4.79 0.42 9.09
C GLU A 83 -3.85 1.56 9.50
N ARG A 84 -2.54 1.28 9.58
CA ARG A 84 -1.52 2.28 9.91
C ARG A 84 -1.50 3.42 8.89
N ILE A 85 -1.56 3.09 7.59
CA ILE A 85 -1.66 4.09 6.51
C ILE A 85 -2.94 4.91 6.64
N LYS A 86 -4.08 4.28 6.93
CA LYS A 86 -5.37 4.96 7.12
C LYS A 86 -5.35 5.91 8.33
N ALA A 87 -4.77 5.46 9.44
CA ALA A 87 -4.60 6.27 10.65
C ALA A 87 -3.71 7.49 10.39
N LEU A 88 -2.59 7.29 9.67
CA LEU A 88 -1.68 8.37 9.29
C LEU A 88 -2.41 9.43 8.44
N ARG A 89 -3.13 9.01 7.40
CA ARG A 89 -3.92 9.93 6.55
C ARG A 89 -4.94 10.74 7.35
N LYS A 90 -5.63 10.12 8.32
CA LYS A 90 -6.59 10.81 9.21
C LYS A 90 -5.90 11.87 10.07
N ARG A 91 -4.73 11.56 10.64
CA ARG A 91 -3.95 12.53 11.43
C ARG A 91 -3.52 13.72 10.59
N THR A 92 -2.95 13.48 9.41
CA THR A 92 -2.53 14.54 8.49
C THR A 92 -3.70 15.44 8.08
N ARG A 93 -4.89 14.87 7.84
CA ARG A 93 -6.09 15.66 7.52
C ARG A 93 -6.52 16.53 8.70
N LYS A 94 -6.53 16.00 9.93
CA LYS A 94 -6.87 16.76 11.14
C LYS A 94 -5.90 17.93 11.36
N GLU A 95 -4.60 17.68 11.25
CA GLU A 95 -3.56 18.69 11.41
C GLU A 95 -3.69 19.84 10.40
N LYS A 96 -3.96 19.51 9.11
CA LYS A 96 -4.22 20.52 8.08
C LYS A 96 -5.43 21.39 8.42
N VAL A 97 -6.53 20.78 8.87
CA VAL A 97 -7.74 21.52 9.26
C VAL A 97 -7.47 22.45 10.45
N GLU A 98 -6.70 21.99 11.42
CA GLU A 98 -6.36 22.79 12.60
C GLU A 98 -5.45 23.98 12.25
N LYS A 99 -4.45 23.77 11.38
CA LYS A 99 -3.59 24.83 10.83
C LYS A 99 -4.38 25.87 10.03
N ASP A 100 -5.37 25.43 9.24
CA ASP A 100 -6.24 26.32 8.48
C ASP A 100 -7.13 27.16 9.40
N GLN A 101 -7.72 26.55 10.44
CA GLN A 101 -8.56 27.25 11.40
C GLN A 101 -7.78 28.30 12.21
N THR A 102 -6.59 27.95 12.66
CA THR A 102 -5.71 28.90 13.38
C THR A 102 -5.27 30.04 12.47
N SER A 103 -4.91 29.75 11.22
CA SER A 103 -4.57 30.77 10.22
C SER A 103 -5.74 31.73 9.97
N LYS A 104 -6.96 31.20 9.78
CA LYS A 104 -8.18 32.02 9.62
C LYS A 104 -8.44 32.90 10.84
N LYS A 105 -8.30 32.38 12.06
CA LYS A 105 -8.43 33.15 13.31
C LYS A 105 -7.41 34.30 13.38
N ARG A 106 -6.14 34.04 13.04
CA ARG A 106 -5.09 35.07 12.99
C ARG A 106 -5.44 36.18 12.00
N VAL A 107 -5.87 35.83 10.79
CA VAL A 107 -6.28 36.79 9.75
C VAL A 107 -7.45 37.65 10.24
N MET A 108 -8.47 37.05 10.86
CA MET A 108 -9.61 37.80 11.41
C MET A 108 -9.18 38.77 12.52
N ASN A 109 -8.28 38.34 13.41
CA ASN A 109 -7.82 39.18 14.51
C ASN A 109 -7.00 40.38 13.99
N LEU A 110 -6.14 40.17 12.99
CA LEU A 110 -5.41 41.24 12.31
C LEU A 110 -6.35 42.25 11.65
N LYS A 111 -7.39 41.78 10.94
CA LYS A 111 -8.41 42.67 10.35
C LYS A 111 -9.09 43.54 11.42
N ARG A 112 -9.43 42.96 12.58
CA ARG A 112 -10.04 43.69 13.71
C ARG A 112 -9.10 44.75 14.28
N ILE A 113 -7.81 44.44 14.45
CA ILE A 113 -6.79 45.39 14.92
C ILE A 113 -6.64 46.55 13.92
N MET A 114 -6.56 46.24 12.62
CA MET A 114 -6.45 47.27 11.57
C MET A 114 -7.66 48.21 11.56
N GLN A 115 -8.87 47.68 11.67
CA GLN A 115 -10.09 48.50 11.75
C GLN A 115 -10.08 49.42 12.98
N ARG A 116 -9.70 48.89 14.15
CA ARG A 116 -9.59 49.67 15.39
C ARG A 116 -8.57 50.81 15.26
N ASN A 117 -7.39 50.52 14.70
CA ASN A 117 -6.35 51.52 14.46
C ASN A 117 -6.81 52.60 13.46
N LYS A 118 -7.53 52.21 12.39
CA LYS A 118 -8.11 53.16 11.42
C LYS A 118 -9.15 54.07 12.07
N SER A 119 -10.04 53.51 12.89
CA SER A 119 -11.04 54.28 13.65
C SER A 119 -10.37 55.25 14.64
N TRP A 120 -9.35 54.80 15.38
CA TRP A 120 -8.62 55.64 16.33
C TRP A 120 -7.92 56.82 15.64
N LYS A 121 -7.26 56.59 14.49
CA LYS A 121 -6.66 57.66 13.67
C LYS A 121 -7.70 58.65 13.16
N ASN A 122 -8.87 58.18 12.74
CA ASN A 122 -9.95 59.05 12.27
C ASN A 122 -10.51 59.91 13.40
N ASN A 123 -10.78 59.33 14.58
CA ASN A 123 -11.26 60.08 15.74
C ASN A 123 -10.22 61.08 16.27
N SER A 124 -8.93 60.74 16.22
CA SER A 124 -7.83 61.66 16.56
C SER A 124 -7.76 62.84 15.59
N LYS A 125 -7.84 62.60 14.27
CA LYS A 125 -7.93 63.68 13.26
C LYS A 125 -9.17 64.55 13.43
N LEU A 126 -10.31 63.96 13.77
CA LEU A 126 -11.54 64.71 14.03
C LEU A 126 -11.46 65.56 15.31
N LYS A 127 -10.71 65.13 16.32
CA LYS A 127 -10.43 65.96 17.51
C LYS A 127 -9.56 67.16 17.18
N SER A 128 -8.47 66.97 16.42
CA SER A 128 -7.59 68.08 16.03
C SER A 128 -8.26 69.10 15.10
N LEU A 129 -9.33 68.72 14.38
CA LEU A 129 -10.10 69.63 13.52
C LEU A 129 -11.18 70.42 14.27
N LYS A 130 -11.49 70.07 15.52
CA LYS A 130 -12.48 70.76 16.37
C LYS A 130 -11.84 71.74 17.36
N GLU A 131 -10.51 71.74 17.46
CA GLU A 131 -9.71 72.60 18.34
C GLU A 131 -9.08 73.80 17.59
N ILE A 132 -9.47 74.01 16.33
CA ILE A 132 -9.19 75.20 15.50
C ILE A 132 -10.51 75.94 15.31
#